data_AF-A0A1I7WXJ0-F1
#
_entry.id   AF-A0A1I7WXJ0-F1
#
_cell.length_a   1.000
_cell.length_b   1.000
_cell.length_c   1.000
_cell.angle_alpha   90.00
_cell.angle_beta   90.00
_cell.angle_gamma   90.00
#
_symmetry.space_group_name_H-M   'P 1'
#
loop_
_entity.id
_entity.type
_entity.pdbx_description
1 polymer ?
#
loop_
_entity_poly.entity_id
_entity_poly.type
_entity_poly.pdbx_seq_one_letter_code
_entity_poly.pdbx_strand_id
1 'polypeptide(L)'
;MFVRKQNIAVVEHWYEEHVKYEYETPGWQSGTNYFTQVIWKGTEEVGIGRAFVEAEALEIRGQKTPRRNSKPAEVGDQVIVAFYRPAGNNNRAGQFAVNVLKPLRRD
;
A
#
# COMPACT_ATOMS: atom_id res chain seq x y z
N MET A 1 -28.99 1.13 13.08
CA MET A 1 -28.04 0.03 12.83
C MET A 1 -26.80 0.64 12.19
N PHE A 2 -25.73 0.87 12.95
CA PHE A 2 -24.49 1.44 12.41
C PHE A 2 -23.58 0.29 11.98
N VAL A 3 -23.43 0.10 10.67
CA VAL A 3 -22.36 -0.75 10.14
C VAL A 3 -21.09 0.11 10.15
N ARG A 4 -20.16 -0.15 11.07
CA ARG A 4 -18.80 0.36 10.92
C ARG A 4 -18.16 -0.34 9.71
N LYS A 5 -18.17 0.32 8.53
CA LYS A 5 -17.22 -0.03 7.47
C LYS A 5 -15.82 0.42 7.93
N GLN A 6 -15.11 -0.44 8.64
CA GLN A 6 -13.67 -0.28 8.87
C GLN A 6 -12.94 -1.59 8.55
N ASN A 7 -13.20 -2.16 7.38
CA ASN A 7 -12.44 -3.30 6.86
C ASN A 7 -12.40 -3.25 5.34
N ILE A 8 -11.85 -2.17 4.78
CA ILE A 8 -11.17 -2.33 3.48
C ILE A 8 -9.90 -3.11 3.81
N ALA A 9 -9.75 -4.29 3.22
CA ALA A 9 -8.51 -5.03 3.33
C ALA A 9 -7.39 -4.16 2.74
N VAL A 10 -6.24 -4.04 3.41
CA VAL A 10 -5.15 -3.13 2.99
C VAL A 10 -4.77 -3.27 1.50
N VAL A 11 -4.88 -4.49 0.97
CA VAL A 11 -4.61 -4.80 -0.43
C VAL A 11 -5.65 -4.17 -1.37
N GLU A 12 -6.92 -4.13 -0.98
CA GLU A 12 -7.98 -3.44 -1.72
C GLU A 12 -7.69 -1.94 -1.76
N HIS A 13 -7.31 -1.32 -0.63
CA HIS A 13 -6.91 0.10 -0.62
C HIS A 13 -5.71 0.39 -1.52
N TRP A 14 -4.69 -0.46 -1.50
CA TRP A 14 -3.55 -0.34 -2.42
C TRP A 14 -3.96 -0.51 -3.88
N TYR A 15 -4.88 -1.43 -4.15
CA TYR A 15 -5.37 -1.71 -5.50
C TYR A 15 -6.26 -0.59 -6.04
N GLU A 16 -7.05 0.11 -5.21
CA GLU A 16 -7.93 1.24 -5.60
C GLU A 16 -7.19 2.34 -6.37
N GLU A 17 -5.87 2.47 -6.22
CA GLU A 17 -5.06 3.38 -7.03
C GLU A 17 -5.09 3.07 -8.54
N HIS A 18 -5.55 1.88 -8.94
CA HIS A 18 -5.65 1.45 -10.34
C HIS A 18 -6.43 2.45 -11.22
N VAL A 19 -7.39 3.18 -10.64
CA VAL A 19 -8.20 4.18 -11.35
C VAL A 19 -7.38 5.37 -11.84
N LYS A 20 -6.18 5.57 -11.30
CA LYS A 20 -5.27 6.67 -11.63
C LYS A 20 -4.17 6.26 -12.62
N TYR A 21 -4.03 4.96 -12.92
CA TYR A 21 -2.93 4.47 -13.76
C TYR A 21 -3.32 4.43 -15.25
N GLU A 22 -2.58 5.17 -16.07
CA GLU A 22 -2.74 5.19 -17.52
C GLU A 22 -1.79 4.19 -18.19
N TYR A 23 -2.33 3.07 -18.68
CA TYR A 23 -1.52 2.02 -19.31
C TYR A 23 -0.92 2.41 -20.67
N GLU A 24 -1.43 3.45 -21.33
CA GLU A 24 -0.87 3.93 -22.63
C GLU A 24 0.40 4.76 -22.46
N THR A 25 0.65 5.27 -21.24
CA THR A 25 1.81 6.09 -20.88
C THR A 25 2.61 5.40 -19.75
N PRO A 26 3.17 4.20 -20.03
CA PRO A 26 3.74 3.36 -18.98
C PRO A 26 4.96 4.04 -18.33
N GLY A 27 4.90 4.15 -17.00
CA GLY A 27 5.95 4.75 -16.19
C GLY A 27 5.47 4.94 -14.76
N TRP A 28 6.31 5.55 -13.93
CA TRP A 28 5.88 6.01 -12.62
C TRP A 28 4.83 7.12 -12.77
N GLN A 29 3.69 6.96 -12.11
CA GLN A 29 2.62 7.96 -12.08
C GLN A 29 2.25 8.26 -10.62
N SER A 30 2.01 9.54 -10.32
CA SER A 30 1.72 9.96 -8.95
C SER A 30 0.46 9.27 -8.42
N GLY A 31 0.55 8.73 -7.19
CA GLY A 31 -0.59 8.08 -6.53
C GLY A 31 -0.97 6.72 -7.12
N THR A 32 -0.04 6.03 -7.78
CA THR A 32 -0.22 4.66 -8.32
C THR A 32 0.78 3.64 -7.79
N ASN A 33 1.68 4.06 -6.88
CA ASN A 33 2.85 3.28 -6.47
C ASN A 33 2.46 1.98 -5.76
N TYR A 34 1.41 1.99 -4.93
CA TYR A 34 0.98 0.77 -4.25
C TYR A 34 0.34 -0.19 -5.24
N PHE A 35 -0.55 0.31 -6.10
CA PHE A 35 -1.17 -0.49 -7.15
C PHE A 35 -0.13 -1.15 -8.07
N THR A 36 0.82 -0.37 -8.60
CA THR A 36 1.81 -0.90 -9.55
C THR A 36 2.74 -1.93 -8.90
N GLN A 37 3.02 -1.83 -7.59
CA GLN A 37 3.75 -2.86 -6.87
C GLN A 37 2.91 -4.13 -6.65
N VAL A 38 1.62 -3.99 -6.30
CA VAL A 38 0.72 -5.13 -6.08
C VAL A 38 0.62 -6.02 -7.33
N ILE A 39 0.63 -5.42 -8.53
CA ILE A 39 0.50 -6.16 -9.80
C ILE A 39 1.82 -6.34 -10.56
N TRP A 40 2.96 -6.06 -9.94
CA TRP A 40 4.26 -6.09 -10.62
C TRP A 40 4.62 -7.51 -11.07
N LYS A 41 4.57 -7.78 -12.38
CA LYS A 41 4.78 -9.12 -12.97
C LYS A 41 6.07 -9.82 -12.51
N GLY A 42 7.17 -9.08 -12.39
CA GLY A 42 8.48 -9.62 -12.03
C GLY A 42 8.70 -9.82 -10.52
N THR A 43 7.72 -9.51 -9.67
CA THR A 43 7.77 -9.81 -8.24
C THR A 43 7.29 -11.24 -8.03
N GLU A 44 8.06 -12.02 -7.27
CA GLU A 44 7.84 -13.46 -7.09
C GLU A 44 7.40 -13.81 -5.66
N GLU A 45 7.85 -13.02 -4.69
CA GLU A 45 7.63 -13.24 -3.27
C GLU A 45 7.10 -11.97 -2.61
N VAL A 46 6.18 -12.14 -1.66
CA VAL A 46 5.69 -11.08 -0.78
C VAL A 46 5.74 -11.54 0.67
N GLY A 47 6.28 -10.69 1.55
CA GLY A 47 6.22 -10.86 3.00
C GLY A 47 5.41 -9.72 3.63
N ILE A 48 4.43 -10.05 4.48
CA ILE A 48 3.54 -9.07 5.11
C ILE A 48 3.65 -9.17 6.64
N GLY A 49 3.90 -8.04 7.28
CA GLY A 49 3.86 -7.89 8.74
C GLY A 49 2.75 -6.94 9.16
N ARG A 50 2.11 -7.23 10.30
CA ARG A 50 1.06 -6.39 10.89
C ARG A 50 1.30 -6.24 12.38
N ALA A 51 1.10 -5.04 12.90
CA ALA A 51 1.11 -4.74 14.33
C ALA A 51 -0.06 -3.80 14.68
N PHE A 52 -0.60 -3.95 15.89
CA PHE A 52 -1.60 -3.02 16.42
C PHE A 52 -0.98 -2.06 17.42
N VAL A 53 -1.60 -0.91 17.56
CA VAL A 53 -1.36 0.00 18.67
C VAL A 53 -2.11 -0.54 19.88
N GLU A 54 -1.35 -1.05 20.84
CA GLU A 54 -1.86 -1.51 22.13
C GLU A 54 -1.88 -0.36 23.14
N ALA A 55 -2.76 -0.45 24.15
CA ALA A 55 -2.90 0.58 25.18
C ALA A 55 -1.58 0.81 25.93
N GLU A 56 -0.86 -0.26 26.25
CA GLU A 56 0.43 -0.24 26.96
C GLU A 56 1.53 0.48 26.15
N ALA A 57 1.47 0.40 24.82
CA ALA A 57 2.43 1.07 23.95
C ALA A 57 2.29 2.61 23.96
N LEU A 58 1.10 3.13 24.31
CA LEU A 58 0.85 4.56 24.45
C LEU A 58 1.36 5.09 25.80
N GLU A 59 1.31 4.29 26.86
CA GLU A 59 1.82 4.66 28.19
C GLU A 59 3.35 4.82 28.19
N ILE A 60 4.08 3.93 27.51
CA ILE A 60 5.54 4.03 27.34
C ILE A 60 5.95 5.29 26.54
N ARG A 61 5.07 5.77 25.65
CA ARG A 61 5.36 6.89 24.73
C ARG A 61 5.18 8.27 25.38
N GLY A 62 4.70 8.35 26.61
CA GLY A 62 4.50 9.60 27.37
C GLY A 62 5.75 10.45 27.66
N GLN A 63 6.96 10.03 27.23
CA GLN A 63 8.22 10.73 27.52
C GLN A 63 8.98 11.36 26.34
N LYS A 64 8.52 11.31 25.07
CA LYS A 64 9.21 12.03 23.97
C LYS A 64 8.25 12.73 23.00
N THR A 65 8.57 13.99 22.72
CA THR A 65 7.74 15.10 22.22
C THR A 65 7.65 15.17 20.67
N PRO A 66 7.07 16.24 20.07
CA PRO A 66 5.95 16.16 19.13
C PRO A 66 6.39 16.22 17.66
N ARG A 67 5.75 15.48 16.74
CA ARG A 67 6.01 15.68 15.30
C ARG A 67 4.77 15.61 14.41
N ARG A 68 4.49 16.78 13.82
CA ARG A 68 3.75 17.09 12.58
C ARG A 68 2.24 16.80 12.62
N ASN A 69 1.45 17.53 11.82
CA ASN A 69 -0.02 17.63 11.71
C ASN A 69 -0.80 16.31 11.47
N SER A 70 -0.32 15.19 11.98
CA SER A 70 -0.88 13.86 11.89
C SER A 70 -1.65 13.57 13.17
N LYS A 71 -2.87 13.03 13.03
CA LYS A 71 -3.64 12.51 14.17
C LYS A 71 -2.74 11.52 14.95
N PRO A 72 -2.68 11.58 16.29
CA PRO A 72 -2.02 10.58 17.10
C PRO A 72 -2.62 9.19 16.81
N ALA A 73 -1.79 8.15 16.85
CA ALA A 73 -2.27 6.79 16.72
C ALA A 73 -3.12 6.41 17.95
N GLU A 74 -4.28 5.81 17.72
CA GLU A 74 -5.23 5.38 18.76
C GLU A 74 -5.14 3.88 19.00
N VAL A 75 -5.54 3.43 20.19
CA VAL A 75 -5.62 2.00 20.50
C VAL A 75 -6.52 1.30 19.47
N GLY A 76 -6.01 0.22 18.87
CA GLY A 76 -6.68 -0.51 17.80
C GLY A 76 -6.32 -0.05 16.38
N ASP A 77 -5.61 1.07 16.21
CA ASP A 77 -4.96 1.37 14.93
C ASP A 77 -3.95 0.27 14.58
N GLN A 78 -3.73 0.04 13.29
CA GLN A 78 -2.79 -0.96 12.81
C GLN A 78 -1.79 -0.39 11.83
N VAL A 79 -0.57 -0.93 11.86
CA VAL A 79 0.45 -0.74 10.84
C VAL A 79 0.60 -2.05 10.09
N ILE A 80 0.52 -1.98 8.75
CA ILE A 80 0.78 -3.11 7.87
C ILE A 80 1.95 -2.72 6.96
N VAL A 81 2.93 -3.61 6.83
CA VAL A 81 4.10 -3.44 5.96
C VAL A 81 4.18 -4.64 5.03
N ALA A 82 4.39 -4.39 3.75
CA ALA A 82 4.65 -5.42 2.76
C ALA A 82 6.04 -5.22 2.13
N PHE A 83 6.81 -6.30 2.04
CA PHE A 83 8.06 -6.38 1.30
C PHE A 83 7.89 -7.28 0.09
N TYR A 84 8.45 -6.88 -1.05
CA TYR A 84 8.31 -7.58 -2.32
C TYR A 84 9.70 -7.94 -2.87
N ARG A 85 9.85 -9.16 -3.38
CA ARG A 85 11.11 -9.64 -3.98
C ARG A 85 10.86 -10.42 -5.28
N PRO A 86 11.56 -10.13 -6.39
CA PRO A 86 12.26 -8.87 -6.67
C PRO A 86 11.36 -7.64 -6.46
N ALA A 87 11.96 -6.51 -6.09
CA ALA A 87 11.23 -5.26 -5.88
C ALA A 87 10.64 -4.75 -7.21
N GLY A 88 9.42 -4.23 -7.14
CA GLY A 88 8.75 -3.60 -8.26
C GLY A 88 9.08 -2.11 -8.38
N ASN A 89 8.27 -1.39 -9.17
CA ASN A 89 8.36 0.05 -9.37
C ASN A 89 9.75 0.56 -9.79
N ASN A 90 10.49 -0.29 -10.52
CA ASN A 90 11.78 0.09 -11.07
C ASN A 90 11.58 1.07 -12.22
N ASN A 91 12.06 2.30 -12.08
CA ASN A 91 11.86 3.37 -13.07
C ASN A 91 12.86 3.35 -14.25
N ARG A 92 13.49 2.20 -14.54
CA ARG A 92 14.26 2.01 -15.77
C ARG A 92 13.34 1.95 -16.98
N ALA A 93 13.82 2.43 -18.12
CA ALA A 93 13.08 2.45 -19.37
C ALA A 93 12.47 1.07 -19.70
N GLY A 94 11.18 1.06 -20.05
CA GLY A 94 10.43 -0.13 -20.41
C GLY A 94 9.99 -1.05 -19.26
N GLN A 95 10.48 -0.85 -18.02
CA GLN A 95 10.15 -1.75 -16.90
C GLN A 95 8.67 -1.73 -16.55
N PHE A 96 8.04 -0.55 -16.53
CA PHE A 96 6.60 -0.45 -16.27
C PHE A 96 5.77 -1.13 -17.37
N ALA A 97 6.13 -0.94 -18.64
CA ALA A 97 5.40 -1.52 -19.76
C ALA A 97 5.37 -3.06 -19.74
N VAL A 98 6.46 -3.69 -19.28
CA VAL A 98 6.56 -5.17 -19.23
C VAL A 98 6.04 -5.77 -17.92
N ASN A 99 5.91 -4.97 -16.85
CA ASN A 99 5.49 -5.45 -15.53
C ASN A 99 4.09 -5.04 -15.09
N VAL A 100 3.53 -3.95 -15.63
CA VAL A 100 2.22 -3.41 -15.26
C VAL A 100 1.28 -3.55 -16.46
N LEU A 101 0.64 -4.72 -16.56
CA LEU A 101 -0.14 -5.11 -17.72
C LEU A 101 -1.62 -4.70 -17.58
N LYS A 102 -2.25 -4.35 -18.71
CA LYS A 102 -3.69 -4.09 -18.76
C LYS A 102 -4.44 -5.34 -18.24
N PRO A 103 -5.51 -5.17 -17.45
CA PRO A 103 -6.36 -6.27 -17.06
C PRO A 103 -6.88 -7.00 -18.30
N LEU A 104 -6.86 -8.33 -18.26
CA LEU A 104 -7.53 -9.12 -19.29
C LEU A 104 -9.02 -8.79 -19.23
N ARG A 105 -9.64 -8.46 -20.38
CA ARG A 105 -11.10 -8.42 -20.45
C ARG A 105 -11.61 -9.80 -20.05
N ARG A 106 -12.44 -9.86 -19.02
CA ARG A 106 -13.40 -10.95 -18.89
C ARG A 106 -14.54 -10.59 -19.83
N ASP A 107 -14.63 -11.35 -20.90
CA ASP A 107 -15.80 -11.47 -21.76
C ASP A 107 -17.08 -11.74 -20.95
#